data_AF-A0A935DLN5-F1
#
_entry.id   AF-A0A935DLN5-F1
#
_cell.length_a   1.000
_cell.length_b   1.000
_cell.length_c   1.000
_cell.angle_alpha   90.00
_cell.angle_beta   90.00
_cell.angle_gamma   90.00
#
_symmetry.space_group_name_H-M   'P 1'
#
loop_
_entity.id
_entity.type
_entity.pdbx_description
1 polymer ?
#
loop_
_entity_poly.entity_id
_entity_poly.type
_entity_poly.pdbx_seq_one_letter_code
_entity_poly.pdbx_strand_id
1 'polypeptide(L)'
;MYRDPSNALPVDTLPAFLRLAAGSAGVTELRFAPDIPPKQLQGSLSFAQVAPHEQPVALLDSTVMQSGKGGALLTTLALHLDSPRQRIPLELIQWEPTFPRGLAEAGVLHTAQGAVMLPRMPTKETSAALARLLSALAWWVRSGGRFAVGHGAAAGPVGAIAAQWLRPEGIAAQPMIPTAALHVAAGCLPDWIAPDSDEELLGLVDETVSRDGTRAIAFTDRRIITNSGSSPMQIPYGQIQSVEVFKGLVSHALKLVVAGHRVEVPTVVSHEAAQAMGAFLYNVTQLPPEHRRAAPAAPPGADDPTGALASLRALAWPDPRVSTLFELVHAAHARGDVPLEAARDLVVRTRLLQQALRQGHARHATASVSPLSVVDMEFLLWQCLGQPMRQHWVHGGKVLEYDLRTGGGSGRMIASSVVGLAMLAVVGIGWVGGGGSRSQQVFVRIAEAPCGAYFTLAEPSGRSLSETEPKIYSALSAAFADASAEALLRRALFGWNLSSSELHAQPVGAIEQRMGSLLGRADAGPFVRRDGLAGA
;
A
#
# COMPACT_ATOMS: atom_id res chain seq x y z
N MET A 1 33.04 -4.29 -8.68
CA MET A 1 33.45 -4.47 -7.27
C MET A 1 32.21 -4.87 -6.48
N TYR A 2 32.17 -6.11 -6.02
CA TYR A 2 31.15 -6.57 -5.07
C TYR A 2 31.32 -5.78 -3.77
N ARG A 3 30.27 -5.09 -3.29
CA ARG A 3 30.24 -4.64 -1.90
C ARG A 3 30.04 -5.88 -1.03
N ASP A 4 30.93 -6.05 -0.07
CA ASP A 4 30.89 -7.12 0.92
C ASP A 4 29.55 -7.06 1.70
N PRO A 5 28.72 -8.12 1.67
CA PRO A 5 27.45 -8.17 2.38
C PRO A 5 27.59 -8.14 3.91
N SER A 6 28.80 -8.31 4.44
CA SER A 6 29.09 -8.20 5.88
C SER A 6 29.13 -6.76 6.42
N ASN A 7 29.11 -5.74 5.54
CA ASN A 7 29.01 -4.33 5.91
C ASN A 7 27.57 -3.77 5.85
N ALA A 8 26.56 -4.65 5.94
CA ALA A 8 25.20 -4.21 6.19
C ALA A 8 25.14 -3.53 7.56
N LEU A 9 24.84 -2.22 7.59
CA LEU A 9 24.37 -1.56 8.82
C LEU A 9 23.34 -2.48 9.50
N PRO A 10 23.30 -2.60 10.84
CA PRO A 10 22.23 -3.32 11.51
C PRO A 10 20.91 -2.67 11.08
N VAL A 11 20.15 -3.38 10.25
CA VAL A 11 18.99 -2.82 9.54
C VAL A 11 17.74 -2.80 10.43
N ASP A 12 17.92 -3.11 11.71
CA ASP A 12 16.87 -3.08 12.74
C ASP A 12 16.69 -1.68 13.35
N THR A 13 17.36 -0.67 12.78
CA THR A 13 17.28 0.72 13.25
C THR A 13 16.42 1.57 12.31
N LEU A 14 15.57 2.42 12.89
CA LEU A 14 14.71 3.35 12.15
C LEU A 14 15.47 4.16 11.07
N PRO A 15 16.67 4.71 11.31
CA PRO A 15 17.43 5.41 10.26
C PRO A 15 17.77 4.53 9.06
N ALA A 16 18.18 3.27 9.28
CA ALA A 16 18.53 2.35 8.20
C ALA A 16 17.29 2.00 7.35
N PHE A 17 16.17 1.69 8.00
CA PHE A 17 14.91 1.44 7.31
C PHE A 17 14.45 2.65 6.50
N LEU A 18 14.45 3.86 7.08
CA LEU A 18 13.98 5.05 6.38
C LEU A 18 14.89 5.42 5.19
N ARG A 19 16.20 5.23 5.32
CA ARG A 19 17.14 5.39 4.19
C ARG A 19 16.81 4.42 3.05
N LEU A 20 16.50 3.17 3.39
CA LEU A 20 16.14 2.13 2.43
C LEU A 20 14.78 2.39 1.77
N ALA A 21 13.81 2.87 2.55
CA ALA A 21 12.41 3.03 2.15
C ALA A 21 12.15 4.37 1.44
N ALA A 22 12.53 5.49 2.03
CA ALA A 22 12.22 6.81 1.47
C ALA A 22 13.13 7.21 0.29
N GLY A 23 14.25 6.50 0.11
CA GLY A 23 15.28 6.75 -0.89
C GLY A 23 16.16 7.96 -0.54
N SER A 24 17.48 7.82 -0.70
CA SER A 24 18.45 8.91 -0.47
C SER A 24 19.01 9.50 -1.77
N ALA A 25 18.72 8.91 -2.92
CA ALA A 25 19.24 9.35 -4.21
C ALA A 25 18.23 10.29 -4.88
N GLY A 26 18.56 11.59 -4.95
CA GLY A 26 17.84 12.56 -5.80
C GLY A 26 17.38 13.84 -5.11
N VAL A 27 17.05 13.81 -3.81
CA VAL A 27 16.50 15.00 -3.11
C VAL A 27 17.55 15.59 -2.18
N THR A 28 18.14 16.72 -2.60
CA THR A 28 19.18 17.44 -1.84
C THR A 28 18.70 17.91 -0.47
N GLU A 29 17.38 18.07 -0.30
CA GLU A 29 16.71 18.57 0.88
C GLU A 29 16.47 17.48 1.94
N LEU A 30 16.55 16.19 1.59
CA LEU A 30 16.34 15.07 2.53
C LEU A 30 17.69 14.48 2.94
N ARG A 31 18.00 14.54 4.23
CA ARG A 31 19.22 14.01 4.84
C ARG A 31 18.89 13.05 5.97
N PHE A 32 19.69 12.01 6.13
CA PHE A 32 19.52 11.03 7.20
C PHE A 32 20.76 11.01 8.08
N ALA A 33 20.60 10.90 9.40
CA ALA A 33 21.71 10.75 10.32
C ALA A 33 22.52 9.46 10.02
N PRO A 34 23.86 9.50 10.09
CA PRO A 34 24.69 10.61 10.60
C PRO A 34 25.03 11.71 9.58
N ASP A 35 24.55 11.61 8.33
CA ASP A 35 24.95 12.49 7.22
C ASP A 35 24.23 13.86 7.19
N ILE A 36 23.64 14.27 8.31
CA ILE A 36 23.00 15.59 8.43
C ILE A 36 24.10 16.62 8.74
N PRO A 37 24.30 17.66 7.91
CA PRO A 37 25.32 18.68 8.16
C PRO A 37 25.13 19.37 9.53
N PRO A 38 26.19 19.57 10.33
CA PRO A 38 26.06 20.14 11.68
C PRO A 38 25.34 21.50 11.74
N LYS A 39 25.55 22.37 10.73
CA LYS A 39 24.88 23.67 10.64
C LYS A 39 23.37 23.53 10.40
N GLN A 40 22.96 22.59 9.56
CA GLN A 40 21.54 22.31 9.32
C GLN A 40 20.90 21.70 10.55
N LEU A 41 21.59 20.76 11.20
CA LEU A 41 21.12 20.16 12.43
C LEU A 41 20.91 21.23 13.51
N GLN A 42 21.88 22.11 13.73
CA GLN A 42 21.76 23.24 14.66
C GLN A 42 20.58 24.16 14.31
N GLY A 43 20.37 24.44 13.02
CA GLY A 43 19.20 25.17 12.53
C GLY A 43 17.89 24.47 12.89
N SER A 44 17.81 23.16 12.70
CA SER A 44 16.58 22.39 12.94
C SER A 44 16.22 22.26 14.43
N LEU A 45 17.25 22.09 15.27
CA LEU A 45 17.09 22.05 16.73
C LEU A 45 16.52 23.37 17.28
N SER A 46 16.69 24.49 16.56
CA SER A 46 16.15 25.78 16.98
C SER A 46 14.62 25.87 16.89
N PHE A 47 13.99 25.13 15.97
CA PHE A 47 12.52 25.10 15.85
C PHE A 47 11.91 23.86 16.51
N ALA A 48 12.62 22.74 16.54
CA ALA A 48 12.08 21.47 17.00
C ALA A 48 12.05 21.29 18.53
N GLN A 49 12.77 22.12 19.31
CA GLN A 49 12.81 22.00 20.78
C GLN A 49 13.01 20.54 21.27
N VAL A 50 13.93 19.83 20.60
CA VAL A 50 14.14 18.39 20.78
C VAL A 50 14.57 18.09 22.22
N ALA A 51 13.90 17.11 22.85
CA ALA A 51 14.27 16.69 24.20
C ALA A 51 15.68 16.08 24.23
N PRO A 52 16.45 16.19 25.32
CA PRO A 52 17.85 15.74 25.36
C PRO A 52 18.09 14.25 25.03
N HIS A 53 17.06 13.41 25.18
CA HIS A 53 17.11 11.97 24.91
C HIS A 53 16.62 11.60 23.51
N GLU A 54 16.07 12.56 22.74
CA GLU A 54 15.67 12.36 21.37
C GLU A 54 16.88 12.53 20.43
N GLN A 55 17.13 11.53 19.60
CA GLN A 55 18.24 11.58 18.63
C GLN A 55 17.70 11.92 17.23
N PRO A 56 18.33 12.83 16.47
CA PRO A 56 17.97 13.10 15.08
C PRO A 56 18.11 11.86 14.20
N VAL A 57 17.12 11.64 13.34
CA VAL A 57 17.06 10.51 12.41
C VAL A 57 17.06 10.97 10.96
N ALA A 58 16.19 11.93 10.63
CA ALA A 58 16.09 12.50 9.30
C ALA A 58 15.74 13.98 9.36
N LEU A 59 16.27 14.77 8.44
CA LEU A 59 15.93 16.17 8.25
C LEU A 59 15.48 16.35 6.80
N LEU A 60 14.29 16.92 6.65
CA LEU A 60 13.82 17.46 5.38
C LEU A 60 13.83 18.98 5.48
N ASP A 61 14.76 19.62 4.77
CA ASP A 61 14.97 21.07 4.83
C ASP A 61 14.16 21.79 3.74
N SER A 62 13.23 22.65 4.15
CA SER A 62 12.40 23.43 3.22
C SER A 62 13.01 24.79 2.86
N THR A 63 14.19 25.13 3.40
CA THR A 63 14.79 26.45 3.21
C THR A 63 15.62 26.53 1.93
N VAL A 64 15.46 27.61 1.16
CA VAL A 64 16.17 27.82 -0.12
C VAL A 64 17.69 27.72 0.02
N MET A 65 18.24 28.17 1.16
CA MET A 65 19.67 28.14 1.45
C MET A 65 20.12 26.88 2.21
N GLN A 66 19.23 25.88 2.35
CA GLN A 66 19.46 24.66 3.11
C GLN A 66 20.08 24.92 4.49
N SER A 67 19.46 25.84 5.22
CA SER A 67 19.88 26.32 6.55
C SER A 67 19.43 25.43 7.71
N GLY A 68 18.55 24.46 7.44
CA GLY A 68 17.91 23.58 8.40
C GLY A 68 16.89 24.26 9.29
N LYS A 69 16.60 25.55 9.10
CA LYS A 69 15.68 26.33 9.96
C LYS A 69 14.20 26.14 9.64
N GLY A 70 13.89 25.34 8.63
CA GLY A 70 12.52 25.05 8.21
C GLY A 70 12.39 23.66 7.62
N GLY A 71 11.16 23.17 7.56
CA GLY A 71 10.77 21.85 7.08
C GLY A 71 10.38 20.91 8.23
N ALA A 72 10.94 19.70 8.22
CA ALA A 72 10.59 18.65 9.16
C ALA A 72 11.84 17.95 9.71
N LEU A 73 11.93 17.84 11.04
CA LEU A 73 12.95 17.07 11.73
C LEU A 73 12.32 15.82 12.36
N LEU A 74 12.76 14.66 11.92
CA LEU A 74 12.40 13.38 12.52
C LEU A 74 13.46 12.98 13.55
N THR A 75 13.02 12.65 14.76
CA THR A 75 13.85 12.08 15.82
C THR A 75 13.47 10.64 16.09
N THR A 76 14.15 10.00 17.04
CA THR A 76 13.82 8.66 17.52
C THR A 76 12.44 8.55 18.18
N LEU A 77 11.80 9.66 18.58
CA LEU A 77 10.52 9.67 19.30
C LEU A 77 9.44 10.56 18.72
N ALA A 78 9.77 11.52 17.86
CA ALA A 78 8.76 12.39 17.27
C ALA A 78 9.14 12.95 15.89
N LEU A 79 8.12 13.33 15.14
CA LEU A 79 8.22 14.23 14.01
C LEU A 79 8.00 15.66 14.50
N HIS A 80 8.93 16.55 14.20
CA HIS A 80 8.87 17.97 14.50
C HIS A 80 8.70 18.77 13.21
N LEU A 81 7.61 19.53 13.11
CA LEU A 81 7.31 20.39 11.97
C LEU A 81 7.63 21.84 12.31
N ASP A 82 8.25 22.58 11.39
CA ASP A 82 8.54 24.01 11.58
C ASP A 82 7.29 24.91 11.56
N SER A 83 6.24 24.48 10.86
CA SER A 83 4.98 25.17 10.63
C SER A 83 3.93 24.08 10.41
N PRO A 84 3.01 23.85 11.37
CA PRO A 84 2.58 24.77 12.43
C PRO A 84 3.35 24.71 13.76
N ARG A 85 4.67 24.43 13.79
CA ARG A 85 5.45 24.22 15.04
C ARG A 85 4.85 23.14 15.93
N GLN A 86 4.80 21.93 15.41
CA GLN A 86 4.15 20.81 16.09
C GLN A 86 5.12 19.64 16.28
N ARG A 87 5.10 19.07 17.49
CA ARG A 87 5.71 17.79 17.82
C ARG A 87 4.65 16.71 17.76
N ILE A 88 4.87 15.69 16.94
CA ILE A 88 3.96 14.56 16.75
C ILE A 88 4.71 13.29 17.16
N PRO A 89 4.34 12.65 18.29
CA PRO A 89 4.92 11.38 18.70
C PRO A 89 4.83 10.32 17.58
N LEU A 90 5.90 9.54 17.36
CA LEU A 90 5.93 8.60 16.24
C LEU A 90 4.83 7.56 16.34
N GLU A 91 4.50 7.08 17.54
CA GLU A 91 3.48 6.06 17.78
C GLU A 91 2.08 6.44 17.27
N LEU A 92 1.84 7.74 17.03
CA LEU A 92 0.58 8.26 16.51
C LEU A 92 0.54 8.34 14.98
N ILE A 93 1.70 8.25 14.31
CA ILE A 93 1.83 8.32 12.86
C ILE A 93 1.63 6.92 12.32
N GLN A 94 0.36 6.53 12.14
CA GLN A 94 -0.01 5.19 11.66
C GLN A 94 -0.56 5.20 10.23
N TRP A 95 -0.77 6.38 9.63
CA TRP A 95 -1.35 6.53 8.30
C TRP A 95 -0.43 7.31 7.36
N GLU A 96 -0.54 7.02 6.08
CA GLU A 96 0.14 7.78 5.03
C GLU A 96 -0.40 9.21 4.98
N PRO A 97 0.44 10.20 4.64
CA PRO A 97 -0.03 11.56 4.45
C PRO A 97 -0.88 11.66 3.18
N THR A 98 -1.93 12.47 3.23
CA THR A 98 -2.78 12.78 2.07
C THR A 98 -2.47 14.18 1.55
N PHE A 99 -2.55 14.36 0.23
CA PHE A 99 -2.37 15.66 -0.42
C PHE A 99 -3.60 15.95 -1.29
N PRO A 100 -4.71 16.43 -0.68
CA PRO A 100 -6.00 16.59 -1.36
C PRO A 100 -5.94 17.43 -2.64
N ARG A 101 -5.11 18.48 -2.62
CA ARG A 101 -4.92 19.42 -3.72
C ARG A 101 -3.64 19.15 -4.52
N GLY A 102 -3.04 17.97 -4.34
CA GLY A 102 -1.78 17.57 -4.93
C GLY A 102 -0.55 18.05 -4.15
N LEU A 103 0.62 17.54 -4.54
CA LEU A 103 1.90 17.77 -3.84
C LEU A 103 2.40 19.23 -3.87
N ALA A 104 1.79 20.13 -4.64
CA ALA A 104 2.15 21.54 -4.66
C ALA A 104 1.55 22.34 -3.49
N GLU A 105 0.58 21.74 -2.80
CA GLU A 105 -0.18 22.32 -1.69
C GLU A 105 0.15 21.62 -0.36
N ALA A 106 -0.31 22.20 0.74
CA ALA A 106 -0.15 21.61 2.07
C ALA A 106 -0.88 20.25 2.16
N GLY A 107 -0.19 19.25 2.70
CA GLY A 107 -0.75 17.92 2.95
C GLY A 107 -1.43 17.83 4.32
N VAL A 108 -2.04 16.68 4.60
CA VAL A 108 -2.64 16.34 5.88
C VAL A 108 -2.08 14.99 6.34
N LEU A 109 -1.60 14.94 7.58
CA LEU A 109 -1.22 13.70 8.24
C LEU A 109 -2.29 13.32 9.25
N HIS A 110 -2.98 12.21 9.01
CA HIS A 110 -3.91 11.67 9.98
C HIS A 110 -3.15 10.92 11.07
N THR A 111 -3.48 11.19 12.33
CA THR A 111 -2.92 10.54 13.50
C THR A 111 -4.03 9.99 14.39
N ALA A 112 -3.69 9.16 15.37
CA ALA A 112 -4.67 8.56 16.27
C ALA A 112 -5.36 9.61 17.15
N GLN A 113 -4.80 10.83 17.21
CA GLN A 113 -5.33 11.96 17.97
C GLN A 113 -6.00 13.03 17.08
N GLY A 114 -6.04 12.84 15.76
CA GLY A 114 -6.63 13.78 14.83
C GLY A 114 -5.72 14.10 13.63
N ALA A 115 -6.20 14.99 12.77
CA ALA A 115 -5.48 15.41 11.56
C ALA A 115 -4.51 16.56 11.86
N VAL A 116 -3.30 16.46 11.32
CA VAL A 116 -2.25 17.48 11.41
C VAL A 116 -1.95 18.03 10.02
N MET A 117 -1.93 19.35 9.88
CA MET A 117 -1.51 20.00 8.63
C MET A 117 0.00 19.83 8.44
N LEU A 118 0.39 19.37 7.26
CA LEU A 118 1.78 19.30 6.85
C LEU A 118 2.23 20.63 6.22
N PRO A 119 3.48 21.04 6.42
CA PRO A 119 3.99 22.26 5.82
C PRO A 119 3.96 22.17 4.29
N ARG A 120 3.64 23.29 3.64
CA ARG A 120 3.82 23.44 2.19
C ARG A 120 5.32 23.48 1.90
N MET A 121 5.79 22.55 1.06
CA MET A 121 7.19 22.51 0.66
C MET A 121 7.46 23.46 -0.51
N PRO A 122 8.71 23.95 -0.65
CA PRO A 122 9.08 24.90 -1.71
C PRO A 122 8.94 24.30 -3.12
N THR A 123 9.12 22.98 -3.25
CA THR A 123 9.08 22.27 -4.53
C THR A 123 8.22 21.01 -4.43
N LYS A 124 7.75 20.52 -5.58
CA LYS A 124 6.96 19.29 -5.67
C LYS A 124 7.81 18.08 -5.25
N GLU A 125 9.11 18.12 -5.53
CA GLU A 125 10.09 17.09 -5.21
C GLU A 125 10.26 16.96 -3.70
N THR A 126 10.40 18.09 -2.98
CA THR A 126 10.49 18.10 -1.52
C THR A 126 9.18 17.65 -0.86
N SER A 127 8.01 18.04 -1.39
CA SER A 127 6.72 17.49 -0.95
C SER A 127 6.63 15.98 -1.14
N ALA A 128 7.08 15.48 -2.29
CA ALA A 128 7.11 14.04 -2.56
C ALA A 128 8.05 13.30 -1.61
N ALA A 129 9.19 13.92 -1.24
CA ALA A 129 10.13 13.38 -0.27
C ALA A 129 9.52 13.31 1.15
N LEU A 130 8.81 14.37 1.57
CA LEU A 130 8.04 14.34 2.82
C LEU A 130 7.02 13.20 2.80
N ALA A 131 6.26 13.09 1.71
CA ALA A 131 5.25 12.06 1.55
C ALA A 131 5.84 10.65 1.70
N ARG A 132 6.97 10.38 1.03
CA ARG A 132 7.69 9.10 1.14
C ARG A 132 8.22 8.84 2.55
N LEU A 133 8.84 9.84 3.18
CA LEU A 133 9.38 9.72 4.53
C LEU A 133 8.28 9.38 5.55
N LEU A 134 7.14 10.08 5.49
CA LEU A 134 6.02 9.85 6.39
C LEU A 134 5.29 8.54 6.09
N SER A 135 5.20 8.13 4.82
CA SER A 135 4.65 6.82 4.46
C SER A 135 5.53 5.68 4.99
N ALA A 136 6.85 5.82 4.86
CA ALA A 136 7.83 4.90 5.45
C ALA A 136 7.67 4.83 6.96
N LEU A 137 7.61 5.98 7.63
CA LEU A 137 7.43 6.06 9.07
C LEU A 137 6.12 5.44 9.53
N ALA A 138 5.01 5.74 8.85
CA ALA A 138 3.72 5.16 9.16
C ALA A 138 3.75 3.63 9.10
N TRP A 139 4.43 3.10 8.08
CA TRP A 139 4.63 1.68 7.96
C TRP A 139 5.51 1.11 9.08
N TRP A 140 6.58 1.83 9.43
CA TRP A 140 7.46 1.44 10.54
C TRP A 140 6.70 1.30 11.85
N VAL A 141 5.91 2.32 12.18
CA VAL A 141 5.12 2.39 13.41
C VAL A 141 4.08 1.27 13.45
N ARG A 142 3.32 1.07 12.36
CA ARG A 142 2.33 -0.03 12.30
C ARG A 142 2.97 -1.38 12.58
N SER A 143 4.18 -1.62 12.08
CA SER A 143 4.92 -2.88 12.29
C SER A 143 5.49 -3.07 13.70
N GLY A 144 5.33 -2.09 14.60
CA GLY A 144 5.95 -2.10 15.91
C GLY A 144 7.48 -2.06 15.84
N GLY A 145 8.04 -1.47 14.78
CA GLY A 145 9.49 -1.42 14.53
C GLY A 145 10.14 -2.78 14.27
N ARG A 146 9.35 -3.83 14.01
CA ARG A 146 9.87 -5.16 13.72
C ARG A 146 10.25 -5.26 12.26
N PHE A 147 11.45 -4.81 11.95
CA PHE A 147 12.07 -4.97 10.64
C PHE A 147 13.16 -6.01 10.67
N ALA A 148 12.84 -7.22 10.24
CA ALA A 148 13.87 -8.14 9.81
C ALA A 148 14.23 -7.79 8.35
N VAL A 149 15.07 -6.79 8.09
CA VAL A 149 15.62 -6.66 6.72
C VAL A 149 16.61 -7.78 6.41
N GLY A 150 16.99 -8.59 7.41
CA GLY A 150 17.56 -9.92 7.21
C GLY A 150 16.60 -10.95 6.57
N HIS A 151 15.29 -10.64 6.51
CA HIS A 151 14.26 -11.40 5.78
C HIS A 151 13.67 -10.60 4.61
N GLY A 152 14.13 -9.36 4.40
CA GLY A 152 13.82 -8.49 3.26
C GLY A 152 14.56 -8.89 1.97
N ALA A 153 15.05 -10.12 1.87
CA ALA A 153 15.28 -10.74 0.58
C ALA A 153 13.89 -11.02 0.01
N ALA A 154 13.34 -10.09 -0.77
CA ALA A 154 12.18 -10.35 -1.61
C ALA A 154 12.32 -11.76 -2.21
N ALA A 155 11.29 -12.59 -2.02
CA ALA A 155 11.40 -14.05 -2.00
C ALA A 155 12.24 -14.60 -3.19
N GLY A 156 13.51 -14.94 -2.92
CA GLY A 156 14.41 -15.52 -3.92
C GLY A 156 15.34 -14.53 -4.66
N PRO A 157 16.07 -15.02 -5.69
CA PRO A 157 17.20 -14.28 -6.27
C PRO A 157 16.76 -13.03 -7.06
N VAL A 158 15.57 -13.03 -7.67
CA VAL A 158 15.04 -11.87 -8.39
C VAL A 158 14.74 -10.71 -7.43
N GLY A 159 14.15 -11.03 -6.28
CA GLY A 159 13.87 -10.03 -5.26
C GLY A 159 15.13 -9.40 -4.66
N ALA A 160 16.19 -10.20 -4.45
CA ALA A 160 17.50 -9.68 -4.03
C ALA A 160 18.08 -8.70 -5.07
N ILE A 161 17.97 -9.00 -6.36
CA ILE A 161 18.40 -8.10 -7.44
C ILE A 161 17.53 -6.83 -7.45
N ALA A 162 16.20 -6.94 -7.28
CA ALA A 162 15.30 -5.79 -7.21
C ALA A 162 15.67 -4.84 -6.07
N ALA A 163 15.97 -5.37 -4.88
CA ALA A 163 16.39 -4.57 -3.73
C ALA A 163 17.68 -3.78 -4.00
N GLN A 164 18.54 -4.25 -4.90
CA GLN A 164 19.76 -3.55 -5.27
C GLN A 164 19.52 -2.48 -6.35
N TRP A 165 18.67 -2.77 -7.34
CA TRP A 165 18.59 -1.98 -8.57
C TRP A 165 17.32 -1.13 -8.71
N LEU A 166 16.17 -1.55 -8.18
CA LEU A 166 14.89 -0.82 -8.32
C LEU A 166 14.72 0.26 -7.23
N ARG A 167 15.75 1.09 -6.98
CA ARG A 167 15.69 2.16 -5.96
C ARG A 167 16.08 3.59 -6.40
N PRO A 168 16.25 3.94 -7.69
CA PRO A 168 16.47 5.34 -8.06
C PRO A 168 15.18 6.16 -8.01
N GLU A 169 15.34 7.47 -8.13
CA GLU A 169 14.21 8.38 -8.34
C GLU A 169 13.39 7.98 -9.59
N GLY A 170 12.07 7.87 -9.42
CA GLY A 170 11.14 7.49 -10.50
C GLY A 170 10.64 6.04 -10.43
N ILE A 171 11.26 5.17 -9.62
CA ILE A 171 10.78 3.82 -9.35
C ILE A 171 10.31 3.75 -7.89
N ALA A 172 9.04 3.43 -7.67
CA ALA A 172 8.55 3.15 -6.32
C ALA A 172 8.71 1.66 -6.03
N ALA A 173 9.59 1.29 -5.10
CA ALA A 173 9.75 -0.11 -4.66
C ALA A 173 8.91 -0.41 -3.42
N GLN A 174 8.55 -1.67 -3.21
CA GLN A 174 7.99 -2.08 -1.93
C GLN A 174 8.99 -1.78 -0.78
N PRO A 175 8.50 -1.38 0.40
CA PRO A 175 7.10 -1.23 0.80
C PRO A 175 6.41 0.08 0.40
N MET A 176 7.09 0.93 -0.36
CA MET A 176 6.88 2.39 -0.50
C MET A 176 6.16 2.80 -1.77
N ILE A 177 5.45 1.86 -2.39
CA ILE A 177 4.60 2.14 -3.54
C ILE A 177 3.41 2.96 -3.04
N PRO A 178 3.17 4.17 -3.55
CA PRO A 178 2.05 4.99 -3.11
C PRO A 178 0.73 4.23 -3.28
N THR A 179 -0.04 4.11 -2.19
CA THR A 179 -1.29 3.33 -2.16
C THR A 179 -2.24 3.74 -3.30
N ALA A 180 -2.35 5.04 -3.58
CA ALA A 180 -3.22 5.52 -4.66
C ALA A 180 -2.81 4.98 -6.04
N ALA A 181 -1.54 5.14 -6.42
CA ALA A 181 -1.03 4.68 -7.71
C ALA A 181 -1.05 3.14 -7.82
N LEU A 182 -0.77 2.45 -6.72
CA LEU A 182 -0.83 1.00 -6.62
C LEU A 182 -2.22 0.45 -6.96
N HIS A 183 -3.26 0.96 -6.31
CA HIS A 183 -4.62 0.47 -6.53
C HIS A 183 -5.09 0.78 -7.96
N VAL A 184 -4.81 1.98 -8.49
CA VAL A 184 -5.16 2.28 -9.89
C VAL A 184 -4.42 1.37 -10.86
N ALA A 185 -3.11 1.15 -10.68
CA ALA A 185 -2.33 0.27 -11.52
C ALA A 185 -2.90 -1.16 -11.50
N ALA A 186 -3.30 -1.69 -10.34
CA ALA A 186 -3.97 -2.99 -10.24
C ALA A 186 -5.30 -3.04 -11.02
N GLY A 187 -6.03 -1.92 -11.09
CA GLY A 187 -7.26 -1.78 -11.89
C GLY A 187 -7.04 -1.59 -13.40
N CYS A 188 -5.91 -1.02 -13.81
CA CYS A 188 -5.61 -0.71 -15.21
C CYS A 188 -4.73 -1.76 -15.91
N LEU A 189 -3.90 -2.50 -15.18
CA LEU A 189 -2.97 -3.47 -15.75
C LEU A 189 -3.63 -4.82 -16.05
N PRO A 190 -3.28 -5.46 -17.18
CA PRO A 190 -3.88 -6.71 -17.63
C PRO A 190 -3.43 -7.87 -16.74
N ASP A 191 -4.35 -8.79 -16.42
CA ASP A 191 -4.10 -9.96 -15.56
C ASP A 191 -3.12 -9.65 -14.44
N TRP A 192 -3.45 -8.57 -13.71
CA TRP A 192 -2.78 -8.23 -12.47
C TRP A 192 -2.69 -9.47 -11.59
N ILE A 193 -1.76 -9.43 -10.64
CA ILE A 193 -1.41 -10.55 -9.76
C ILE A 193 -2.63 -11.40 -9.40
N ALA A 194 -2.58 -12.67 -9.82
CA ALA A 194 -3.70 -13.57 -9.72
C ALA A 194 -3.96 -13.95 -8.25
N PRO A 195 -5.22 -14.19 -7.85
CA PRO A 195 -5.59 -14.43 -6.45
C PRO A 195 -4.95 -15.68 -5.85
N ASP A 196 -4.62 -16.68 -6.67
CA ASP A 196 -3.97 -17.93 -6.31
C ASP A 196 -2.44 -17.90 -6.50
N SER A 197 -1.88 -16.74 -6.85
CA SER A 197 -0.46 -16.59 -7.11
C SER A 197 0.31 -16.10 -5.88
N ASP A 198 1.45 -16.74 -5.59
CA ASP A 198 2.45 -16.24 -4.63
C ASP A 198 3.34 -15.13 -5.25
N GLU A 199 2.92 -14.54 -6.36
CA GLU A 199 3.65 -13.45 -7.02
C GLU A 199 3.62 -12.18 -6.14
N GLU A 200 4.78 -11.56 -6.00
CA GLU A 200 4.98 -10.35 -5.21
C GLU A 200 5.41 -9.19 -6.11
N LEU A 201 4.67 -8.09 -6.03
CA LEU A 201 5.08 -6.81 -6.60
C LEU A 201 6.37 -6.34 -5.92
N LEU A 202 7.41 -6.06 -6.69
CA LEU A 202 8.70 -5.56 -6.21
C LEU A 202 8.82 -4.05 -6.40
N GLY A 203 8.32 -3.54 -7.53
CA GLY A 203 8.32 -2.11 -7.83
C GLY A 203 7.28 -1.71 -8.86
N LEU A 204 6.92 -0.44 -8.83
CA LEU A 204 5.99 0.20 -9.73
C LEU A 204 6.61 1.48 -10.27
N VAL A 205 6.57 1.63 -11.58
CA VAL A 205 6.92 2.85 -12.28
C VAL A 205 5.65 3.44 -12.84
N ASP A 206 5.37 4.68 -12.46
CA ASP A 206 4.23 5.42 -12.96
C ASP A 206 4.67 6.31 -14.13
N GLU A 207 4.12 6.02 -15.30
CA GLU A 207 4.46 6.66 -16.56
C GLU A 207 3.55 7.87 -16.86
N THR A 208 2.71 8.28 -15.91
CA THR A 208 1.93 9.52 -16.04
C THR A 208 2.58 10.69 -15.31
N VAL A 209 2.43 11.88 -15.89
CA VAL A 209 2.88 13.14 -15.26
C VAL A 209 2.11 13.40 -13.95
N SER A 210 0.84 12.98 -13.90
CA SER A 210 -0.04 13.04 -12.73
C SER A 210 0.37 12.06 -11.63
N ARG A 211 1.13 11.01 -11.96
CA ARG A 211 1.46 9.89 -11.07
C ARG A 211 0.24 9.26 -10.42
N ASP A 212 -0.76 8.99 -11.25
CA ASP A 212 -2.05 8.43 -10.85
C ASP A 212 -2.18 6.91 -11.04
N GLY A 213 -1.17 6.24 -11.59
CA GLY A 213 -1.13 4.79 -11.80
C GLY A 213 -1.87 4.29 -13.04
N THR A 214 -2.47 5.17 -13.85
CA THR A 214 -3.26 4.76 -15.02
C THR A 214 -2.39 4.20 -16.15
N ARG A 215 -1.13 4.61 -16.23
CA ARG A 215 -0.10 4.00 -17.08
C ARG A 215 1.09 3.64 -16.23
N ALA A 216 1.44 2.36 -16.18
CA ALA A 216 2.47 1.89 -15.30
C ALA A 216 3.27 0.71 -15.87
N ILE A 217 4.46 0.53 -15.29
CA ILE A 217 5.30 -0.65 -15.45
C ILE A 217 5.47 -1.24 -14.05
N ALA A 218 4.86 -2.40 -13.82
CA ALA A 218 5.01 -3.17 -12.59
C ALA A 218 6.08 -4.25 -12.78
N PHE A 219 6.99 -4.34 -11.82
CA PHE A 219 7.97 -5.40 -11.71
C PHE A 219 7.56 -6.31 -10.56
N THR A 220 7.29 -7.58 -10.85
CA THR A 220 7.06 -8.59 -9.82
C THR A 220 8.31 -9.44 -9.64
N ASP A 221 8.27 -10.43 -8.77
CA ASP A 221 9.28 -11.48 -8.63
C ASP A 221 9.31 -12.45 -9.82
N ARG A 222 8.34 -12.37 -10.74
CA ARG A 222 8.19 -13.31 -11.87
C ARG A 222 8.21 -12.67 -13.26
N ARG A 223 7.72 -11.44 -13.39
CA ARG A 223 7.49 -10.80 -14.69
C ARG A 223 7.43 -9.28 -14.61
N ILE A 224 7.49 -8.66 -15.79
CA ILE A 224 7.09 -7.27 -16.00
C ILE A 224 5.63 -7.27 -16.46
N ILE A 225 4.81 -6.39 -15.91
CA ILE A 225 3.43 -6.14 -16.36
C ILE A 225 3.35 -4.67 -16.73
N THR A 226 2.90 -4.34 -17.93
CA THR A 226 2.81 -2.95 -18.36
C THR A 226 1.64 -2.69 -19.29
N ASN A 227 1.06 -1.51 -19.20
CA ASN A 227 0.16 -0.93 -20.19
C ASN A 227 0.75 0.33 -20.84
N SER A 228 2.06 0.52 -20.69
CA SER A 228 2.83 1.60 -21.30
C SER A 228 3.09 1.23 -22.76
N GLY A 229 2.39 1.91 -23.68
CA GLY A 229 2.50 1.68 -25.12
C GLY A 229 1.14 1.54 -25.79
N SER A 230 1.13 0.94 -26.99
CA SER A 230 -0.10 0.71 -27.76
C SER A 230 -0.91 -0.49 -27.30
N SER A 231 -0.33 -1.39 -26.50
CA SER A 231 -1.01 -2.58 -26.00
C SER A 231 -0.45 -3.03 -24.65
N PRO A 232 -1.30 -3.56 -23.75
CA PRO A 232 -0.84 -4.16 -22.52
C PRO A 232 0.02 -5.42 -22.75
N MET A 233 1.08 -5.59 -21.96
CA MET A 233 2.08 -6.64 -22.10
C MET A 233 2.41 -7.28 -20.75
N GLN A 234 2.65 -8.59 -20.77
CA GLN A 234 3.18 -9.35 -19.65
C GLN A 234 4.41 -10.11 -20.13
N ILE A 235 5.56 -9.86 -19.50
CA ILE A 235 6.85 -10.35 -19.96
C ILE A 235 7.49 -11.17 -18.82
N PRO A 236 7.34 -12.51 -18.82
CA PRO A 236 8.01 -13.37 -17.87
C PRO A 236 9.53 -13.26 -17.96
N TYR A 237 10.21 -13.15 -16.82
CA TYR A 237 11.68 -13.02 -16.81
C TYR A 237 12.39 -14.21 -17.47
N GLY A 238 11.80 -15.41 -17.40
CA GLY A 238 12.32 -16.61 -18.06
C GLY A 238 12.36 -16.53 -19.59
N GLN A 239 11.63 -15.60 -20.22
CA GLN A 239 11.59 -15.44 -21.67
C GLN A 239 12.53 -14.34 -22.18
N ILE A 240 13.08 -13.51 -21.28
CA ILE A 240 13.98 -12.41 -21.64
C ILE A 240 15.38 -12.98 -21.92
N GLN A 241 15.87 -12.72 -23.13
CA GLN A 241 17.18 -13.15 -23.61
C GLN A 241 18.22 -12.03 -23.52
N SER A 242 17.83 -10.80 -23.81
CA SER A 242 18.72 -9.63 -23.72
C SER A 242 17.93 -8.36 -23.42
N VAL A 243 18.65 -7.38 -22.88
CA VAL A 243 18.11 -6.08 -22.44
C VAL A 243 19.05 -4.98 -22.96
N GLU A 244 18.47 -3.95 -23.57
CA GLU A 244 19.18 -2.73 -23.96
C GLU A 244 18.36 -1.51 -23.51
N VAL A 245 19.04 -0.51 -22.94
CA VAL A 245 18.42 0.76 -22.57
C VAL A 245 18.63 1.75 -23.71
N PHE A 246 17.53 2.19 -24.32
CA PHE A 246 17.57 3.21 -25.35
C PHE A 246 17.34 4.61 -24.76
N LYS A 247 18.21 5.55 -25.13
CA LYS A 247 18.10 6.96 -24.75
C LYS A 247 17.62 7.79 -25.94
N GLY A 248 16.34 8.18 -25.93
CA GLY A 248 15.81 9.18 -26.85
C GLY A 248 15.91 10.60 -26.28
N LEU A 249 15.55 11.58 -27.13
CA LEU A 249 15.50 13.01 -26.77
C LEU A 249 14.30 13.36 -25.87
N VAL A 250 13.18 12.66 -26.04
CA VAL A 250 11.89 12.94 -25.38
C VAL A 250 11.41 11.77 -24.52
N SER A 251 11.82 10.55 -24.86
CA SER A 251 11.48 9.33 -24.12
C SER A 251 12.66 8.37 -24.09
N HIS A 252 12.67 7.51 -23.08
CA HIS A 252 13.57 6.36 -23.00
C HIS A 252 12.77 5.10 -23.31
N ALA A 253 13.46 3.99 -23.57
CA ALA A 253 12.79 2.71 -23.73
C ALA A 253 13.68 1.57 -23.27
N LEU A 254 13.04 0.50 -22.80
CA LEU A 254 13.68 -0.79 -22.63
C LEU A 254 13.44 -1.61 -23.89
N LYS A 255 14.52 -1.92 -24.62
CA LYS A 255 14.47 -2.83 -25.76
C LYS A 255 14.84 -4.22 -25.29
N LEU A 256 13.88 -5.13 -25.35
CA LEU A 256 13.99 -6.49 -24.87
C LEU A 256 13.97 -7.45 -26.06
N VAL A 257 14.77 -8.52 -25.99
CA VAL A 257 14.55 -9.69 -26.85
C VAL A 257 13.84 -10.74 -26.00
N VAL A 258 12.58 -11.02 -26.33
CA VAL A 258 11.69 -11.92 -25.59
C VAL A 258 11.33 -13.07 -26.51
N ALA A 259 11.73 -14.30 -26.14
CA ALA A 259 11.51 -15.50 -26.95
C ALA A 259 11.91 -15.32 -28.45
N GLY A 260 13.00 -14.59 -28.71
CA GLY A 260 13.51 -14.31 -30.07
C GLY A 260 12.89 -13.10 -30.77
N HIS A 261 11.87 -12.46 -30.19
CA HIS A 261 11.23 -11.27 -30.75
C HIS A 261 11.68 -10.00 -30.03
N ARG A 262 11.84 -8.90 -30.79
CA ARG A 262 12.12 -7.59 -30.21
C ARG A 262 10.84 -6.96 -29.68
N VAL A 263 10.86 -6.58 -28.41
CA VAL A 263 9.78 -5.88 -27.71
C VAL A 263 10.34 -4.56 -27.19
N GLU A 264 9.59 -3.49 -27.37
CA GLU A 264 9.95 -2.18 -26.84
C GLU A 264 8.96 -1.78 -25.75
N VAL A 265 9.47 -1.53 -24.54
CA VAL A 265 8.70 -0.98 -23.43
C VAL A 265 9.04 0.50 -23.34
N PRO A 266 8.17 1.40 -23.83
CA PRO A 266 8.42 2.84 -23.78
C PRO A 266 8.33 3.34 -22.34
N THR A 267 9.21 4.27 -21.98
CA THR A 267 9.29 4.86 -20.64
C THR A 267 9.51 6.39 -20.73
N VAL A 268 8.77 7.18 -19.96
CA VAL A 268 8.91 8.64 -19.83
C VAL A 268 9.64 9.05 -18.54
N VAL A 269 10.13 8.07 -17.77
CA VAL A 269 10.95 8.32 -16.57
C VAL A 269 12.30 8.96 -16.88
N SER A 270 13.06 9.34 -15.86
CA SER A 270 14.43 9.83 -16.03
C SER A 270 15.32 8.76 -16.69
N HIS A 271 16.40 9.20 -17.34
CA HIS A 271 17.39 8.28 -17.89
C HIS A 271 18.00 7.37 -16.81
N GLU A 272 18.15 7.88 -15.58
CA GLU A 272 18.65 7.11 -14.43
C GLU A 272 17.69 5.99 -14.03
N ALA A 273 16.38 6.26 -13.99
CA ALA A 273 15.37 5.24 -13.75
C ALA A 273 15.39 4.18 -14.86
N ALA A 274 15.44 4.59 -16.13
CA ALA A 274 15.53 3.67 -17.26
C ALA A 274 16.81 2.81 -17.20
N GLN A 275 17.95 3.39 -16.82
CA GLN A 275 19.20 2.65 -16.60
C GLN A 275 19.07 1.63 -15.46
N ALA A 276 18.44 1.99 -14.35
CA ALA A 276 18.25 1.10 -13.22
C ALA A 276 17.29 -0.06 -13.55
N MET A 277 16.20 0.20 -14.28
CA MET A 277 15.32 -0.84 -14.81
C MET A 277 16.10 -1.78 -15.74
N GLY A 278 16.91 -1.22 -16.65
CA GLY A 278 17.77 -1.99 -17.53
C GLY A 278 18.80 -2.84 -16.77
N ALA A 279 19.44 -2.27 -15.75
CA ALA A 279 20.39 -2.98 -14.90
C ALA A 279 19.72 -4.09 -14.09
N PHE A 280 18.54 -3.84 -13.54
CA PHE A 280 17.72 -4.87 -12.87
C PHE A 280 17.48 -6.05 -13.81
N LEU A 281 16.92 -5.81 -15.01
CA LEU A 281 16.61 -6.87 -15.96
C LEU A 281 17.86 -7.57 -16.49
N TYR A 282 18.93 -6.82 -16.77
CA TYR A 282 20.21 -7.40 -17.18
C TYR A 282 20.73 -8.38 -16.13
N ASN A 283 20.72 -8.01 -14.84
CA ASN A 283 21.15 -8.90 -13.77
C ASN A 283 20.22 -10.11 -13.60
N VAL A 284 18.90 -9.94 -13.76
CA VAL A 284 17.95 -11.07 -13.79
C VAL A 284 18.27 -12.03 -14.95
N THR A 285 18.68 -11.52 -16.11
CA THR A 285 19.07 -12.40 -17.24
C THR A 285 20.36 -13.20 -17.01
N GLN A 286 21.18 -12.82 -16.01
CA GLN A 286 22.36 -13.61 -15.62
C GLN A 286 21.97 -14.86 -14.80
N LEU A 287 20.76 -14.88 -14.22
CA LEU A 287 20.24 -16.08 -13.55
C LEU A 287 19.80 -17.12 -14.61
N PRO A 288 20.01 -18.43 -14.36
CA PRO A 288 19.36 -19.48 -15.14
C PRO A 288 17.83 -19.29 -15.17
N PRO A 289 17.13 -19.52 -16.30
CA PRO A 289 15.69 -19.28 -16.42
C PRO A 289 14.83 -19.92 -15.33
N GLU A 290 15.21 -21.11 -14.87
CA GLU A 290 14.58 -21.87 -13.78
C GLU A 290 14.70 -21.19 -12.41
N HIS A 291 15.78 -20.42 -12.19
CA HIS A 291 16.03 -19.67 -10.95
C HIS A 291 15.41 -18.28 -10.96
N ARG A 292 14.83 -17.84 -12.10
CA ARG A 292 14.09 -16.56 -12.21
C ARG A 292 12.65 -16.66 -11.68
N ARG A 293 12.25 -17.81 -11.13
CA ARG A 293 10.93 -18.04 -10.53
C ARG A 293 11.08 -18.13 -9.01
N ALA A 294 10.19 -17.49 -8.26
CA ALA A 294 10.09 -17.75 -6.83
C ALA A 294 9.73 -19.22 -6.59
N ALA A 295 10.32 -19.79 -5.53
CA ALA A 295 9.96 -21.14 -5.09
C ALA A 295 8.48 -21.15 -4.66
N PRO A 296 7.73 -22.23 -4.96
CA PRO A 296 6.36 -22.35 -4.47
C PRO A 296 6.35 -22.34 -2.93
N ALA A 297 5.29 -21.80 -2.33
CA ALA A 297 5.11 -21.87 -0.89
C ALA A 297 5.23 -23.33 -0.39
N ALA A 298 5.93 -23.51 0.73
CA ALA A 298 6.03 -24.82 1.36
C ALA A 298 4.62 -25.33 1.73
N PRO A 299 4.29 -26.61 1.46
CA PRO A 299 2.99 -27.16 1.83
C PRO A 299 2.81 -27.17 3.35
N PRO A 300 1.56 -27.12 3.86
CA PRO A 300 1.28 -27.20 5.29
C PRO A 300 1.93 -28.45 5.91
N GLY A 301 2.69 -28.24 6.99
CA GLY A 301 3.33 -29.32 7.75
C GLY A 301 2.38 -29.92 8.79
N ALA A 302 2.77 -31.05 9.40
CA ALA A 302 2.00 -31.67 10.47
C ALA A 302 1.78 -30.74 11.68
N ASP A 303 2.76 -29.87 11.96
CA ASP A 303 2.72 -28.89 13.06
C ASP A 303 1.97 -27.58 12.71
N ASP A 304 1.60 -27.40 11.44
CA ASP A 304 0.84 -26.24 10.95
C ASP A 304 -0.18 -26.69 9.89
N PRO A 305 -1.22 -27.46 10.27
CA PRO A 305 -2.15 -28.07 9.33
C PRO A 305 -3.00 -27.04 8.56
N THR A 306 -3.10 -25.81 9.09
CA THR A 306 -3.77 -24.66 8.47
C THR A 306 -2.88 -23.97 7.43
N GLY A 307 -1.55 -24.07 7.55
CA GLY A 307 -0.57 -23.33 6.76
C GLY A 307 -0.40 -21.87 7.17
N ALA A 308 -0.93 -21.47 8.33
CA ALA A 308 -0.92 -20.08 8.79
C ALA A 308 0.49 -19.60 9.15
N LEU A 309 1.27 -20.40 9.88
CA LEU A 309 2.64 -20.05 10.25
C LEU A 309 3.58 -20.13 9.04
N ALA A 310 3.39 -21.12 8.16
CA ALA A 310 4.12 -21.19 6.91
C ALA A 310 3.87 -19.94 6.05
N SER A 311 2.61 -19.51 5.92
CA SER A 311 2.23 -18.30 5.19
C SER A 311 2.83 -17.05 5.84
N LEU A 312 2.78 -16.92 7.16
CA LEU A 312 3.38 -15.81 7.90
C LEU A 312 4.89 -15.70 7.66
N ARG A 313 5.61 -16.83 7.72
CA ARG A 313 7.07 -16.87 7.50
C ARG A 313 7.47 -16.57 6.05
N ALA A 314 6.58 -16.78 5.10
CA ALA A 314 6.83 -16.53 3.69
C ALA A 314 6.69 -15.05 3.30
N LEU A 315 6.09 -14.20 4.15
CA LEU A 315 5.89 -12.80 3.83
C LEU A 315 7.18 -12.00 3.92
N ALA A 316 7.61 -11.40 2.80
CA ALA A 316 8.78 -10.51 2.79
C ALA A 316 8.52 -9.18 3.53
N TRP A 317 7.29 -8.66 3.43
CA TRP A 317 6.88 -7.37 4.01
C TRP A 317 5.46 -7.46 4.58
N PRO A 318 5.26 -8.15 5.72
CA PRO A 318 3.92 -8.42 6.23
C PRO A 318 3.23 -7.15 6.72
N ASP A 319 1.96 -6.96 6.35
CA ASP A 319 1.12 -5.99 7.06
C ASP A 319 0.90 -6.50 8.52
N PRO A 320 0.96 -5.64 9.53
CA PRO A 320 0.81 -6.06 10.93
C PRO A 320 -0.56 -6.67 11.22
N ARG A 321 -1.61 -6.20 10.52
CA ARG A 321 -2.94 -6.79 10.60
C ARG A 321 -2.95 -8.21 10.06
N VAL A 322 -2.32 -8.42 8.91
CA VAL A 322 -2.17 -9.74 8.28
C VAL A 322 -1.38 -10.69 9.18
N SER A 323 -0.29 -10.22 9.77
CA SER A 323 0.52 -11.01 10.71
C SER A 323 -0.33 -11.50 11.89
N THR A 324 -1.07 -10.57 12.49
CA THR A 324 -1.96 -10.85 13.62
C THR A 324 -3.07 -11.81 13.22
N LEU A 325 -3.64 -11.71 12.02
CA LEU A 325 -4.65 -12.64 11.53
C LEU A 325 -4.10 -14.07 11.38
N PHE A 326 -2.89 -14.25 10.82
CA PHE A 326 -2.29 -15.59 10.74
C PHE A 326 -2.06 -16.20 12.13
N GLU A 327 -1.54 -15.41 13.07
CA GLU A 327 -1.37 -15.85 14.46
C GLU A 327 -2.70 -16.22 15.11
N LEU A 328 -3.75 -15.41 14.92
CA LEU A 328 -5.10 -15.67 15.45
C LEU A 328 -5.68 -16.97 14.89
N VAL A 329 -5.61 -17.16 13.57
CA VAL A 329 -6.15 -18.36 12.91
C VAL A 329 -5.42 -19.61 13.40
N HIS A 330 -4.09 -19.55 13.53
CA HIS A 330 -3.29 -20.64 14.08
C HIS A 330 -3.70 -20.94 15.54
N ALA A 331 -3.74 -19.92 16.41
CA ALA A 331 -4.07 -20.08 17.82
C ALA A 331 -5.51 -20.58 18.04
N ALA A 332 -6.48 -20.05 17.30
CA ALA A 332 -7.88 -20.45 17.40
C ALA A 332 -8.08 -21.91 16.96
N HIS A 333 -7.41 -22.33 15.88
CA HIS A 333 -7.45 -23.73 15.45
C HIS A 333 -6.79 -24.66 16.47
N ALA A 334 -5.62 -24.31 16.99
CA ALA A 334 -4.89 -25.11 17.98
C ALA A 334 -5.69 -25.36 19.27
N ARG A 335 -6.60 -24.44 19.63
CA ARG A 335 -7.52 -24.58 20.78
C ARG A 335 -8.82 -25.32 20.47
N GLY A 336 -9.08 -25.62 19.19
CA GLY A 336 -10.34 -26.23 18.74
C GLY A 336 -11.51 -25.26 18.58
N ASP A 337 -11.26 -23.95 18.65
CA ASP A 337 -12.30 -22.92 18.49
C ASP A 337 -12.77 -22.79 17.03
N VAL A 338 -11.89 -23.13 16.07
CA VAL A 338 -12.16 -23.05 14.64
C VAL A 338 -11.82 -24.39 13.95
N PRO A 339 -12.76 -24.99 13.19
CA PRO A 339 -12.50 -26.19 12.39
C PRO A 339 -11.41 -25.98 11.33
N LEU A 340 -10.70 -27.05 10.97
CA LEU A 340 -9.57 -26.99 10.03
C LEU A 340 -9.93 -26.36 8.67
N GLU A 341 -11.09 -26.70 8.11
CA GLU A 341 -11.55 -26.16 6.81
C GLU A 341 -11.77 -24.65 6.88
N ALA A 342 -12.44 -24.17 7.94
CA ALA A 342 -12.65 -22.76 8.17
C ALA A 342 -11.34 -22.00 8.42
N ALA A 343 -10.39 -22.62 9.13
CA ALA A 343 -9.07 -22.05 9.36
C ALA A 343 -8.27 -21.93 8.05
N ARG A 344 -8.32 -22.95 7.17
CA ARG A 344 -7.67 -22.90 5.85
C ARG A 344 -8.28 -21.83 4.94
N ASP A 345 -9.61 -21.70 4.91
CA ASP A 345 -10.29 -20.63 4.19
C ASP A 345 -9.86 -19.24 4.71
N LEU A 346 -9.80 -19.04 6.04
CA LEU A 346 -9.30 -17.80 6.64
C LEU A 346 -7.83 -17.51 6.29
N VAL A 347 -6.96 -18.53 6.21
CA VAL A 347 -5.57 -18.36 5.74
C VAL A 347 -5.56 -17.84 4.31
N VAL A 348 -6.33 -18.44 3.39
CA VAL A 348 -6.40 -17.96 1.99
C VAL A 348 -6.92 -16.52 1.91
N ARG A 349 -8.00 -16.20 2.63
CA ARG A 349 -8.54 -14.82 2.70
C ARG A 349 -7.55 -13.83 3.29
N THR A 350 -6.77 -14.23 4.29
CA THR A 350 -5.73 -13.40 4.89
C THR A 350 -4.59 -13.13 3.89
N ARG A 351 -4.27 -14.09 3.01
CA ARG A 351 -3.32 -13.89 1.90
C ARG A 351 -3.86 -12.94 0.84
N LEU A 352 -5.13 -13.07 0.47
CA LEU A 352 -5.81 -12.12 -0.43
C LEU A 352 -5.84 -10.70 0.17
N LEU A 353 -6.02 -10.58 1.49
CA LEU A 353 -5.92 -9.30 2.20
C LEU A 353 -4.51 -8.71 2.12
N GLN A 354 -3.46 -9.52 2.35
CA GLN A 354 -2.07 -9.08 2.19
C GLN A 354 -1.79 -8.57 0.78
N GLN A 355 -2.28 -9.27 -0.25
CA GLN A 355 -2.21 -8.80 -1.63
C GLN A 355 -2.94 -7.47 -1.78
N ALA A 356 -4.20 -7.37 -1.35
CA ALA A 356 -4.99 -6.15 -1.45
C ALA A 356 -4.32 -4.93 -0.80
N LEU A 357 -3.77 -5.10 0.41
CA LEU A 357 -3.14 -4.03 1.18
C LEU A 357 -1.76 -3.61 0.66
N ARG A 358 -1.01 -4.52 0.02
CA ARG A 358 0.39 -4.28 -0.36
C ARG A 358 0.60 -4.16 -1.85
N GLN A 359 -0.26 -4.77 -2.64
CA GLN A 359 -0.12 -4.94 -4.08
C GLN A 359 -1.38 -4.48 -4.83
N GLY A 360 -2.36 -3.90 -4.14
CA GLY A 360 -3.69 -3.70 -4.71
C GLY A 360 -4.45 -5.03 -4.84
N HIS A 361 -5.76 -4.97 -5.06
CA HIS A 361 -6.58 -6.17 -5.13
C HIS A 361 -6.09 -7.09 -6.26
N ALA A 362 -5.94 -8.38 -5.93
CA ALA A 362 -5.73 -9.42 -6.92
C ALA A 362 -6.83 -9.36 -8.00
N ARG A 363 -6.51 -9.83 -9.20
CA ARG A 363 -7.43 -9.68 -10.34
C ARG A 363 -7.62 -10.99 -11.07
N HIS A 364 -8.85 -11.20 -11.51
CA HIS A 364 -9.20 -12.27 -12.44
C HIS A 364 -9.99 -11.66 -13.60
N ALA A 365 -9.42 -11.72 -14.80
CA ALA A 365 -9.89 -10.97 -15.96
C ALA A 365 -10.09 -9.48 -15.62
N THR A 366 -11.31 -8.96 -15.71
CA THR A 366 -11.60 -7.54 -15.43
C THR A 366 -11.96 -7.27 -13.97
N ALA A 367 -12.24 -8.29 -13.17
CA ALA A 367 -12.75 -8.16 -11.80
C ALA A 367 -11.63 -8.25 -10.75
N SER A 368 -11.73 -7.40 -9.73
CA SER A 368 -10.90 -7.46 -8.53
C SER A 368 -11.45 -8.52 -7.58
N VAL A 369 -10.57 -9.12 -6.76
CA VAL A 369 -10.94 -10.12 -5.76
C VAL A 369 -10.87 -9.49 -4.37
N SER A 370 -11.99 -9.54 -3.67
CA SER A 370 -12.10 -9.20 -2.26
C SER A 370 -11.90 -10.46 -1.41
N PRO A 371 -11.21 -10.39 -0.26
CA PRO A 371 -11.10 -11.52 0.65
C PRO A 371 -12.41 -11.80 1.41
N LEU A 372 -13.43 -10.95 1.27
CA LEU A 372 -14.73 -11.08 1.94
C LEU A 372 -15.70 -11.93 1.13
N SER A 373 -16.66 -12.56 1.81
CA SER A 373 -17.82 -13.18 1.15
C SER A 373 -18.69 -12.13 0.46
N VAL A 374 -19.56 -12.53 -0.47
CA VAL A 374 -20.51 -11.60 -1.13
C VAL A 374 -21.38 -10.87 -0.09
N VAL A 375 -21.82 -11.57 0.96
CA VAL A 375 -22.64 -11.01 2.03
C VAL A 375 -21.86 -9.99 2.86
N ASP A 376 -20.63 -10.30 3.25
CA ASP A 376 -19.78 -9.37 4.00
C ASP A 376 -19.38 -8.16 3.14
N MET A 377 -19.12 -8.38 1.84
CA MET A 377 -18.81 -7.31 0.90
C MET A 377 -20.02 -6.38 0.69
N GLU A 378 -21.23 -6.92 0.55
CA GLU A 378 -22.46 -6.12 0.46
C GLU A 378 -22.67 -5.27 1.72
N PHE A 379 -22.50 -5.87 2.90
CA PHE A 379 -22.59 -5.16 4.16
C PHE A 379 -21.53 -4.05 4.28
N LEU A 380 -20.29 -4.34 3.90
CA LEU A 380 -19.20 -3.37 3.89
C LEU A 380 -19.48 -2.20 2.93
N LEU A 381 -19.99 -2.50 1.73
CA LEU A 381 -20.40 -1.49 0.76
C LEU A 381 -21.50 -0.59 1.33
N TRP A 382 -22.47 -1.15 2.04
CA TRP A 382 -23.49 -0.36 2.72
C TRP A 382 -22.90 0.56 3.81
N GLN A 383 -21.98 0.04 4.64
CA GLN A 383 -21.29 0.86 5.66
C GLN A 383 -20.45 1.98 5.02
N CYS A 384 -19.83 1.70 3.87
CA CYS A 384 -18.93 2.62 3.20
C CYS A 384 -19.65 3.70 2.38
N LEU A 385 -20.68 3.32 1.63
CA LEU A 385 -21.31 4.15 0.59
C LEU A 385 -22.76 4.53 0.92
N GLY A 386 -23.32 4.04 2.03
CA GLY A 386 -24.74 4.19 2.34
C GLY A 386 -25.59 3.18 1.57
N GLN A 387 -26.92 3.36 1.61
CA GLN A 387 -27.82 2.44 0.92
C GLN A 387 -27.73 2.62 -0.61
N PRO A 388 -27.68 1.53 -1.39
CA PRO A 388 -27.71 1.64 -2.85
C PRO A 388 -29.05 2.22 -3.31
N MET A 389 -29.02 3.09 -4.32
CA MET A 389 -30.23 3.63 -4.96
C MET A 389 -31.05 2.52 -5.61
N ARG A 390 -30.36 1.56 -6.23
CA ARG A 390 -30.93 0.40 -6.91
C ARG A 390 -30.03 -0.80 -6.69
N GLN A 391 -30.68 -1.95 -6.58
CA GLN A 391 -30.02 -3.24 -6.58
C GLN A 391 -30.75 -4.15 -7.57
N HIS A 392 -30.00 -4.82 -8.43
CA HIS A 392 -30.57 -5.75 -9.39
C HIS A 392 -29.58 -6.88 -9.68
N TRP A 393 -30.11 -8.02 -10.12
CA TRP A 393 -29.31 -9.17 -10.52
C TRP A 393 -29.11 -9.15 -12.03
N VAL A 394 -27.87 -9.36 -12.46
CA VAL A 394 -27.50 -9.60 -13.85
C VAL A 394 -26.73 -10.92 -13.94
N HIS A 395 -26.63 -11.49 -15.14
CA HIS A 395 -25.96 -12.78 -15.32
C HIS A 395 -24.57 -12.79 -14.69
N GLY A 396 -24.42 -13.59 -13.63
CA GLY A 396 -23.17 -13.76 -12.90
C GLY A 396 -22.86 -12.67 -11.87
N GLY A 397 -23.84 -11.98 -11.27
CA GLY A 397 -23.60 -11.14 -10.09
C GLY A 397 -24.73 -10.19 -9.73
N LYS A 398 -24.62 -9.60 -8.53
CA LYS A 398 -25.49 -8.52 -8.05
C LYS A 398 -24.86 -7.18 -8.41
N VAL A 399 -25.64 -6.27 -8.97
CA VAL A 399 -25.22 -4.88 -9.24
C VAL A 399 -25.89 -3.96 -8.25
N LEU A 400 -25.08 -3.10 -7.64
CA LEU A 400 -25.45 -2.11 -6.65
C LEU A 400 -25.10 -0.73 -7.20
N GLU A 401 -26.11 0.12 -7.36
CA GLU A 401 -25.98 1.47 -7.89
C GLU A 401 -25.93 2.47 -6.74
N TYR A 402 -24.85 3.22 -6.63
CA TYR A 402 -24.67 4.25 -5.61
C TYR A 402 -24.61 5.63 -6.24
N ASP A 403 -25.20 6.63 -5.59
CA ASP A 403 -24.99 8.03 -5.90
C ASP A 403 -24.13 8.68 -4.82
N LEU A 404 -22.97 9.16 -5.24
CA LEU A 404 -21.99 9.78 -4.36
C LEU A 404 -22.41 11.18 -3.90
N ARG A 405 -23.46 11.78 -4.49
CA ARG A 405 -23.99 13.10 -4.08
C ARG A 405 -24.99 13.02 -2.94
N THR A 406 -25.85 12.00 -2.96
CA THR A 406 -27.03 11.95 -2.09
C THR A 406 -26.78 11.30 -0.73
N GLY A 407 -25.57 10.79 -0.48
CA GLY A 407 -25.10 10.38 0.86
C GLY A 407 -26.21 9.75 1.69
N GLY A 408 -26.85 8.70 1.13
CA GLY A 408 -28.09 8.15 1.63
C GLY A 408 -27.89 7.43 2.96
N GLY A 409 -28.09 8.16 4.06
CA GLY A 409 -28.20 7.63 5.43
C GLY A 409 -27.23 8.29 6.41
N SER A 410 -27.71 9.31 7.13
CA SER A 410 -26.98 10.04 8.19
C SER A 410 -25.69 10.70 7.72
N GLY A 411 -25.75 12.01 7.47
CA GLY A 411 -24.57 12.86 7.24
C GLY A 411 -23.51 12.88 8.36
N ARG A 412 -23.73 12.13 9.45
CA ARG A 412 -22.72 11.81 10.47
C ARG A 412 -21.90 10.55 10.16
N MET A 413 -22.43 9.56 9.44
CA MET A 413 -21.72 8.29 9.18
C MET A 413 -20.67 8.38 8.07
N ILE A 414 -20.86 9.24 7.06
CA ILE A 414 -19.86 9.41 5.98
C ILE A 414 -18.67 10.24 6.48
N ALA A 415 -18.87 11.17 7.43
CA ALA A 415 -17.74 11.87 8.04
C ALA A 415 -16.88 10.95 8.94
N SER A 416 -17.41 9.81 9.39
CA SER A 416 -16.72 8.83 10.26
C SER A 416 -16.34 7.52 9.55
N SER A 417 -16.86 7.22 8.36
CA SER A 417 -16.50 6.00 7.63
C SER A 417 -15.15 6.14 6.92
N VAL A 418 -14.39 5.04 6.82
CA VAL A 418 -13.08 4.99 6.14
C VAL A 418 -13.18 5.51 4.70
N VAL A 419 -14.25 5.15 3.99
CA VAL A 419 -14.54 5.63 2.64
C VAL A 419 -14.93 7.10 2.65
N GLY A 420 -15.77 7.56 3.57
CA GLY A 420 -16.20 8.95 3.57
C GLY A 420 -15.10 9.93 3.98
N LEU A 421 -14.16 9.53 4.85
CA LEU A 421 -12.90 10.26 5.11
C LEU A 421 -11.93 10.20 3.92
N ALA A 422 -11.79 9.05 3.26
CA ALA A 422 -10.96 8.93 2.05
C ALA A 422 -11.55 9.77 0.90
N MET A 423 -12.87 9.79 0.74
CA MET A 423 -13.58 10.64 -0.21
C MET A 423 -13.48 12.11 0.20
N LEU A 424 -13.64 12.47 1.48
CA LEU A 424 -13.37 13.83 1.98
C LEU A 424 -11.92 14.28 1.72
N ALA A 425 -10.94 13.37 1.84
CA ALA A 425 -9.53 13.66 1.59
C ALA A 425 -9.20 13.78 0.09
N VAL A 426 -9.89 13.02 -0.77
CA VAL A 426 -9.69 13.06 -2.23
C VAL A 426 -10.49 14.20 -2.89
N VAL A 427 -11.61 14.57 -2.29
CA VAL A 427 -12.62 15.47 -2.86
C VAL A 427 -12.68 16.83 -2.15
N GLY A 428 -12.18 16.94 -0.92
CA GLY A 428 -12.13 18.17 -0.12
C GLY A 428 -13.44 18.50 0.60
N ILE A 429 -13.35 19.27 1.68
CA ILE A 429 -14.48 19.94 2.34
C ILE A 429 -15.01 21.01 1.36
N GLY A 430 -15.91 20.62 0.47
CA GLY A 430 -16.42 21.49 -0.60
C GLY A 430 -17.21 20.83 -1.73
N TRP A 431 -17.63 19.57 -1.59
CA TRP A 431 -18.42 18.87 -2.62
C TRP A 431 -19.81 19.48 -2.88
N VAL A 432 -20.31 20.32 -1.96
CA VAL A 432 -21.55 21.10 -2.18
C VAL A 432 -21.23 22.33 -3.04
N GLY A 433 -20.92 22.11 -4.31
CA GLY A 433 -20.84 23.16 -5.33
C GLY A 433 -19.44 23.44 -5.87
N GLY A 434 -19.02 22.66 -6.88
CA GLY A 434 -17.84 22.99 -7.67
C GLY A 434 -17.60 21.94 -8.76
N GLY A 435 -17.81 22.31 -10.02
CA GLY A 435 -17.76 21.39 -11.15
C GLY A 435 -16.39 20.75 -11.38
N GLY A 436 -16.38 19.45 -11.72
CA GLY A 436 -15.16 18.77 -12.16
C GLY A 436 -15.30 17.28 -12.48
N SER A 437 -16.00 16.49 -11.66
CA SER A 437 -16.18 15.05 -11.92
C SER A 437 -17.43 14.78 -12.78
N ARG A 438 -17.28 13.93 -13.80
CA ARG A 438 -18.37 13.52 -14.70
C ARG A 438 -19.24 12.41 -14.10
N SER A 439 -18.70 11.62 -13.18
CA SER A 439 -19.37 10.42 -12.66
C SER A 439 -19.76 10.60 -11.19
N GLN A 440 -21.04 10.89 -10.99
CA GLN A 440 -21.66 11.03 -9.67
C GLN A 440 -22.32 9.73 -9.20
N GLN A 441 -22.33 8.72 -10.07
CA GLN A 441 -22.85 7.39 -9.78
C GLN A 441 -21.76 6.35 -9.95
N VAL A 442 -21.73 5.39 -9.03
CA VAL A 442 -20.81 4.26 -9.04
C VAL A 442 -21.61 2.98 -9.06
N PHE A 443 -21.30 2.12 -10.03
CA PHE A 443 -21.90 0.81 -10.16
C PHE A 443 -20.90 -0.21 -9.62
N VAL A 444 -21.30 -0.87 -8.54
CA VAL A 444 -20.53 -1.96 -7.95
C VAL A 444 -21.19 -3.26 -8.32
N ARG A 445 -20.49 -4.09 -9.11
CA ARG A 445 -20.93 -5.47 -9.35
C ARG A 445 -20.19 -6.37 -8.38
N ILE A 446 -20.90 -7.26 -7.70
CA ILE A 446 -20.32 -8.30 -6.83
C ILE A 446 -20.78 -9.69 -7.28
N ALA A 447 -19.91 -10.68 -7.17
CA ALA A 447 -20.20 -12.07 -7.49
C ALA A 447 -19.38 -13.02 -6.63
N GLU A 448 -19.83 -14.28 -6.51
CA GLU A 448 -19.12 -15.31 -5.75
C GLU A 448 -17.75 -15.62 -6.37
N ALA A 449 -16.75 -15.79 -5.52
CA ALA A 449 -15.41 -16.28 -5.89
C ALA A 449 -15.01 -17.44 -4.94
N PRO A 450 -14.13 -18.37 -5.36
CA PRO A 450 -13.79 -19.56 -4.58
C PRO A 450 -13.38 -19.32 -3.11
N CYS A 451 -12.76 -18.18 -2.81
CA CYS A 451 -12.30 -17.82 -1.46
C CYS A 451 -12.66 -16.37 -1.08
N GLY A 452 -13.77 -15.83 -1.62
CA GLY A 452 -14.09 -14.41 -1.49
C GLY A 452 -15.22 -13.94 -2.39
N ALA A 453 -15.09 -12.72 -2.89
CA ALA A 453 -16.03 -12.14 -3.83
C ALA A 453 -15.28 -11.42 -4.95
N TYR A 454 -15.73 -11.60 -6.18
CA TYR A 454 -15.34 -10.71 -7.27
C TYR A 454 -16.08 -9.39 -7.13
N PHE A 455 -15.39 -8.28 -7.40
CA PHE A 455 -16.03 -6.98 -7.53
C PHE A 455 -15.47 -6.16 -8.69
N THR A 456 -16.32 -5.31 -9.27
CA THR A 456 -15.91 -4.29 -10.25
C THR A 456 -16.48 -2.94 -9.87
N LEU A 457 -15.72 -1.89 -10.15
CA LEU A 457 -16.09 -0.49 -9.94
C LEU A 457 -16.19 0.20 -11.30
N ALA A 458 -17.40 0.59 -11.68
CA ALA A 458 -17.68 1.16 -13.00
C ALA A 458 -18.58 2.40 -12.94
N GLU A 459 -18.55 3.19 -14.01
CA GLU A 459 -19.54 4.20 -14.30
C GLU A 459 -20.86 3.57 -14.81
N PRO A 460 -21.98 4.32 -14.85
CA PRO A 460 -23.22 3.87 -15.49
C PRO A 460 -23.03 3.48 -16.96
N SER A 461 -22.01 4.04 -17.63
CA SER A 461 -21.63 3.70 -19.01
C SER A 461 -21.02 2.30 -19.15
N GLY A 462 -20.71 1.63 -18.04
CA GLY A 462 -20.01 0.34 -18.00
C GLY A 462 -18.48 0.46 -18.06
N ARG A 463 -17.94 1.68 -18.20
CA ARG A 463 -16.48 1.91 -18.19
C ARG A 463 -15.89 1.79 -16.79
N SER A 464 -14.69 1.25 -16.69
CA SER A 464 -13.97 1.07 -15.42
C SER A 464 -13.60 2.41 -14.79
N LEU A 465 -13.88 2.58 -13.49
CA LEU A 465 -13.51 3.80 -12.76
C LEU A 465 -11.99 3.97 -12.65
N SER A 466 -11.21 2.88 -12.69
CA SER A 466 -9.74 2.98 -12.68
C SER A 466 -9.19 3.77 -13.87
N GLU A 467 -9.92 3.78 -14.99
CA GLU A 467 -9.52 4.52 -16.20
C GLU A 467 -10.14 5.92 -16.26
N THR A 468 -11.40 6.06 -15.86
CA THR A 468 -12.15 7.31 -16.05
C THR A 468 -12.07 8.26 -14.86
N GLU A 469 -12.00 7.72 -13.64
CA GLU A 469 -11.98 8.45 -12.38
C GLU A 469 -10.98 7.79 -11.40
N PRO A 470 -9.67 7.75 -11.73
CA PRO A 470 -8.65 6.96 -11.02
C PRO A 470 -8.56 7.31 -9.53
N LYS A 471 -8.77 8.58 -9.18
CA LYS A 471 -8.77 9.04 -7.78
C LYS A 471 -9.91 8.45 -6.95
N ILE A 472 -11.11 8.34 -7.54
CA ILE A 472 -12.27 7.73 -6.89
C ILE A 472 -12.04 6.23 -6.76
N TYR A 473 -11.58 5.59 -7.84
CA TYR A 473 -11.24 4.17 -7.81
C TYR A 473 -10.21 3.83 -6.73
N SER A 474 -9.12 4.59 -6.65
CA SER A 474 -8.08 4.35 -5.65
C SER A 474 -8.60 4.49 -4.23
N ALA A 475 -9.43 5.51 -3.97
CA ALA A 475 -10.01 5.74 -2.65
C ALA A 475 -10.92 4.59 -2.22
N LEU A 476 -11.81 4.15 -3.11
CA LEU A 476 -12.74 3.04 -2.85
C LEU A 476 -11.99 1.72 -2.68
N SER A 477 -11.08 1.42 -3.61
CA SER A 477 -10.31 0.18 -3.62
C SER A 477 -9.43 0.05 -2.36
N ALA A 478 -8.70 1.11 -1.98
CA ALA A 478 -7.90 1.11 -0.75
C ALA A 478 -8.76 0.99 0.51
N ALA A 479 -9.88 1.70 0.57
CA ALA A 479 -10.77 1.66 1.71
C ALA A 479 -11.45 0.29 1.87
N PHE A 480 -11.78 -0.41 0.77
CA PHE A 480 -12.29 -1.77 0.83
C PHE A 480 -11.24 -2.76 1.33
N ALA A 481 -9.98 -2.61 0.91
CA ALA A 481 -8.88 -3.41 1.44
C ALA A 481 -8.71 -3.18 2.96
N ASP A 482 -8.71 -1.92 3.40
CA ASP A 482 -8.61 -1.56 4.83
C ASP A 482 -9.77 -2.13 5.65
N ALA A 483 -11.02 -1.90 5.22
CA ALA A 483 -12.20 -2.37 5.95
C ALA A 483 -12.36 -3.90 5.92
N SER A 484 -11.80 -4.57 4.89
CA SER A 484 -11.73 -6.03 4.86
C SER A 484 -10.87 -6.60 5.98
N ALA A 485 -9.84 -5.89 6.44
CA ALA A 485 -9.02 -6.33 7.56
C ALA A 485 -9.82 -6.43 8.86
N GLU A 486 -10.67 -5.44 9.14
CA GLU A 486 -11.53 -5.46 10.32
C GLU A 486 -12.59 -6.56 10.23
N ALA A 487 -13.23 -6.72 9.08
CA ALA A 487 -14.22 -7.77 8.87
C ALA A 487 -13.61 -9.18 9.05
N LEU A 488 -12.41 -9.41 8.50
CA LEU A 488 -11.68 -10.67 8.70
C LEU A 488 -11.24 -10.88 10.15
N LEU A 489 -10.83 -9.83 10.87
CA LEU A 489 -10.54 -9.93 12.31
C LEU A 489 -11.76 -10.43 13.08
N ARG A 490 -12.93 -9.83 12.84
CA ARG A 490 -14.17 -10.24 13.50
C ARG A 490 -14.54 -11.68 13.15
N ARG A 491 -14.37 -12.10 11.88
CA ARG A 491 -14.56 -13.50 11.46
C ARG A 491 -13.58 -14.46 12.14
N ALA A 492 -12.31 -14.07 12.31
CA ALA A 492 -11.32 -14.90 12.99
C ALA A 492 -11.62 -15.07 14.50
N LEU A 493 -12.20 -14.06 15.15
CA LEU A 493 -12.48 -14.09 16.59
C LEU A 493 -13.84 -14.70 16.96
N PHE A 494 -14.86 -14.49 16.13
CA PHE A 494 -16.25 -14.86 16.44
C PHE A 494 -16.85 -15.90 15.46
N GLY A 495 -16.12 -16.24 14.40
CA GLY A 495 -16.51 -17.25 13.43
C GLY A 495 -17.53 -16.80 12.39
N TRP A 496 -18.04 -17.77 11.64
CA TRP A 496 -18.93 -17.56 10.50
C TRP A 496 -20.43 -17.60 10.84
N ASN A 497 -20.77 -18.03 12.07
CA ASN A 497 -22.17 -18.24 12.49
C ASN A 497 -22.94 -16.93 12.71
N LEU A 498 -22.22 -15.85 13.04
CA LEU A 498 -22.83 -14.53 13.20
C LEU A 498 -23.03 -13.88 11.82
N SER A 499 -24.16 -13.20 11.65
CA SER A 499 -24.38 -12.33 10.51
C SER A 499 -23.41 -11.15 10.51
N SER A 500 -23.20 -10.52 9.34
CA SER A 500 -22.27 -9.39 9.21
C SER A 500 -22.65 -8.21 10.12
N SER A 501 -23.94 -7.98 10.37
CA SER A 501 -24.44 -6.95 11.29
C SER A 501 -24.14 -7.30 12.76
N GLU A 502 -24.37 -8.54 13.18
CA GLU A 502 -24.06 -8.99 14.55
C GLU A 502 -22.55 -8.96 14.85
N LEU A 503 -21.72 -9.24 13.85
CA LEU A 503 -20.27 -9.13 13.96
C LEU A 503 -19.83 -7.68 14.16
N HIS A 504 -20.35 -6.76 13.36
CA HIS A 504 -20.00 -5.34 13.49
C HIS A 504 -20.54 -4.70 14.76
N ALA A 505 -21.65 -5.23 15.31
CA ALA A 505 -22.19 -4.81 16.60
C ALA A 505 -21.29 -5.20 17.80
N GLN A 506 -20.29 -6.09 17.63
CA GLN A 506 -19.38 -6.45 18.72
C GLN A 506 -18.53 -5.24 19.15
N PRO A 507 -18.51 -4.88 20.44
CA PRO A 507 -17.74 -3.74 20.93
C PRO A 507 -16.23 -4.03 20.89
N VAL A 508 -15.41 -2.98 20.78
CA VAL A 508 -13.94 -3.08 20.75
C VAL A 508 -13.39 -3.84 21.96
N GLY A 509 -13.97 -3.64 23.16
CA GLY A 509 -13.56 -4.39 24.35
C GLY A 509 -13.74 -5.92 24.23
N ALA A 510 -14.76 -6.40 23.51
CA ALA A 510 -14.95 -7.83 23.27
C ALA A 510 -13.92 -8.38 22.27
N ILE A 511 -13.54 -7.58 21.27
CA ILE A 511 -12.45 -7.88 20.33
C ILE A 511 -11.13 -8.00 21.09
N GLU A 512 -10.75 -6.98 21.85
CA GLU A 512 -9.52 -6.92 22.62
C GLU A 512 -9.44 -8.07 23.65
N GLN A 513 -10.56 -8.40 24.32
CA GLN A 513 -10.63 -9.55 25.24
C GLN A 513 -10.38 -10.88 24.54
N ARG A 514 -10.98 -11.11 23.36
CA ARG A 514 -10.79 -12.34 22.57
C ARG A 514 -9.36 -12.43 22.01
N MET A 515 -8.79 -11.33 21.54
CA MET A 515 -7.40 -11.27 21.11
C MET A 515 -6.45 -11.57 22.27
N GLY A 516 -6.69 -10.96 23.43
CA GLY A 516 -5.91 -11.18 24.64
C GLY A 516 -5.94 -12.63 25.11
N SER A 517 -7.10 -13.29 25.01
CA SER A 517 -7.21 -14.70 25.40
C SER A 517 -6.52 -15.67 24.44
N LEU A 518 -6.42 -15.33 23.14
CA LEU A 518 -5.80 -16.18 22.11
C LEU A 518 -4.30 -15.93 21.95
N LEU A 519 -3.87 -14.67 21.97
CA LEU A 519 -2.49 -14.27 21.67
C LEU A 519 -1.70 -13.79 22.89
N GLY A 520 -2.35 -13.62 24.05
CA GLY A 520 -1.74 -12.97 25.21
C GLY A 520 -1.51 -11.46 25.05
N ARG A 521 -2.04 -10.86 23.97
CA ARG A 521 -1.99 -9.41 23.68
C ARG A 521 -3.32 -8.91 23.13
N ALA A 522 -3.71 -7.70 23.51
CA ALA A 522 -5.04 -7.13 23.28
C ALA A 522 -5.00 -5.84 22.45
N ASP A 523 -4.16 -5.78 21.41
CA ASP A 523 -4.06 -4.58 20.56
C ASP A 523 -4.87 -4.74 19.27
N ALA A 524 -6.11 -4.23 19.29
CA ALA A 524 -6.96 -4.13 18.11
C ALA A 524 -6.73 -2.83 17.31
N GLY A 525 -5.86 -1.93 17.78
CA GLY A 525 -5.61 -0.61 17.20
C GLY A 525 -5.23 -0.62 15.71
N PRO A 526 -4.40 -1.57 15.22
CA PRO A 526 -4.09 -1.66 13.80
C PRO A 526 -5.31 -1.93 12.91
N PHE A 527 -6.37 -2.54 13.44
CA PHE A 527 -7.56 -2.95 12.69
C PHE A 527 -8.72 -1.97 12.83
N VAL A 528 -8.92 -1.43 14.04
CA VAL A 528 -10.07 -0.61 14.37
C VAL A 528 -9.64 0.85 14.47
N ARG A 529 -10.16 1.71 13.60
CA ARG A 529 -9.96 3.15 13.76
C ARG A 529 -10.74 3.61 14.99
N ARG A 530 -10.04 4.12 16.02
CA ARG A 530 -10.69 4.78 17.16
C ARG A 530 -11.28 6.09 16.66
N ASP A 531 -12.61 6.18 16.63
CA ASP A 531 -13.31 7.42 16.29
C ASP A 531 -12.96 8.52 17.30
N GLY A 532 -11.97 9.35 16.96
CA GLY A 532 -11.58 10.54 17.71
C GLY A 532 -12.53 11.73 17.52
N LEU A 533 -13.73 11.53 16.94
CA LEU A 533 -14.70 12.60 16.64
C LEU A 533 -16.02 12.45 17.42
N ALA A 534 -16.02 11.72 18.53
CA ALA A 534 -17.16 11.67 19.46
C ALA A 534 -17.18 12.82 20.49
N GLY A 535 -16.34 13.83 20.36
CA GLY A 535 -16.28 14.95 21.29
C GLY A 535 -15.69 16.23 20.70
N ALA A 536 -16.46 16.90 19.85
CA ALA A 536 -16.34 18.33 19.56
C ALA A 536 -17.71 18.89 19.20
#